data_AF-G0X2Y2-F1
#
_entry.id   AF-G0X2Y2-F1
#
_cell.length_a   1.000
_cell.length_b   1.000
_cell.length_c   1.000
_cell.angle_alpha   90.00
_cell.angle_beta   90.00
_cell.angle_gamma   90.00
#
_symmetry.space_group_name_H-M   'P 1'
#
loop_
_entity.id
_entity.type
_entity.pdbx_description
1 polymer ?
#
loop_
_entity_poly.entity_id
_entity_poly.type
_entity_poly.pdbx_seq_one_letter_code
_entity_poly.pdbx_strand_id
1 'polypeptide(L)'
;IMGVAFTWFMAAACAVPPLFGWSRYIPEGMQCSCGIDYYTRAEGFNNESFVIYMFTCHFCIPLMVVFFCYGRLVCAVKEAAAAQQESETTQRAEREVTRMVIIMVVSF
;
A
#
# COMPACT_ATOMS: atom_id res chain seq x y z
N ILE A 1 -18.10 -7.46 -1.84
CA ILE A 1 -17.74 -7.90 -3.20
C ILE A 1 -16.95 -6.81 -3.95
N MET A 2 -17.45 -5.58 -4.05
CA MET A 2 -16.77 -4.49 -4.79
C MET A 2 -15.32 -4.23 -4.35
N GLY A 3 -15.04 -4.16 -3.04
CA GLY A 3 -13.68 -3.95 -2.55
C GLY A 3 -12.71 -5.07 -2.94
N VAL A 4 -13.16 -6.33 -2.86
CA VAL A 4 -12.37 -7.50 -3.28
C VAL A 4 -12.14 -7.51 -4.80
N ALA A 5 -13.15 -7.14 -5.58
CA ALA A 5 -12.99 -7.04 -7.03
C ALA A 5 -11.97 -5.94 -7.40
N PHE A 6 -12.01 -4.80 -6.71
CA PHE A 6 -11.04 -3.72 -6.90
C PHE A 6 -9.62 -4.13 -6.54
N THR A 7 -9.41 -4.85 -5.43
CA THR A 7 -8.05 -5.32 -5.06
C THR A 7 -7.48 -6.27 -6.10
N TRP A 8 -8.28 -7.23 -6.59
CA TRP A 8 -7.87 -8.13 -7.67
C TRP A 8 -7.58 -7.38 -8.97
N PHE A 9 -8.40 -6.39 -9.32
CA PHE A 9 -8.16 -5.56 -10.50
C PHE A 9 -6.84 -4.79 -10.39
N MET A 10 -6.58 -4.12 -9.27
CA MET A 10 -5.33 -3.38 -9.06
C MET A 10 -4.10 -4.29 -9.00
N ALA A 11 -4.23 -5.50 -8.44
CA ALA A 11 -3.18 -6.51 -8.44
C ALA A 11 -2.88 -6.99 -9.87
N ALA A 12 -3.91 -7.30 -10.66
CA ALA A 12 -3.76 -7.68 -12.05
C ALA A 12 -3.14 -6.55 -12.89
N ALA A 13 -3.50 -5.29 -12.63
CA ALA A 13 -2.94 -4.12 -13.32
C ALA A 13 -1.42 -3.95 -13.10
N CYS A 14 -0.84 -4.54 -12.04
CA CYS A 14 0.61 -4.65 -11.86
C CYS A 14 1.18 -5.95 -12.44
N ALA A 15 0.56 -7.09 -12.18
CA ALA A 15 1.15 -8.40 -12.49
C ALA A 15 1.01 -8.82 -13.97
N VAL A 16 -0.03 -8.35 -14.63
CA VAL A 16 -0.37 -8.79 -15.99
C VAL A 16 0.39 -8.04 -17.07
N PRO A 17 0.60 -6.70 -17.03
CA PRO A 17 1.26 -5.99 -18.13
C PRO A 17 2.66 -6.50 -18.52
N PRO A 18 3.53 -6.95 -17.57
CA PRO A 18 4.82 -7.53 -17.93
C PRO A 18 4.73 -8.82 -18.77
N LEU A 19 3.58 -9.51 -18.75
CA LEU A 19 3.32 -10.67 -19.61
C LEU A 19 2.99 -10.26 -21.05
N PHE A 20 2.58 -9.01 -21.26
CA PHE A 20 2.18 -8.45 -22.55
C PHE A 20 3.16 -7.38 -23.08
N GLY A 21 4.35 -7.26 -22.48
CA GLY A 21 5.45 -6.43 -22.97
C GLY A 21 5.53 -5.01 -22.41
N TRP A 22 4.70 -4.65 -21.42
CA TRP A 22 4.94 -3.43 -20.63
C TRP A 22 5.71 -3.79 -19.36
N SER A 23 7.02 -3.55 -19.38
CA SER A 23 8.03 -4.27 -18.59
C SER A 23 8.07 -5.77 -18.92
N ARG A 24 8.80 -6.55 -18.12
CA ARG A 24 8.99 -8.00 -18.28
C ARG A 24 9.40 -8.65 -16.97
N TYR A 25 9.15 -9.96 -16.85
CA TYR A 25 9.68 -10.77 -15.75
C TYR A 25 11.07 -11.31 -16.08
N ILE A 26 12.04 -11.08 -15.20
CA ILE A 26 13.43 -11.54 -15.35
C ILE A 26 13.93 -12.12 -14.02
N PRO A 27 14.98 -12.97 -14.04
CA PRO A 27 15.64 -13.37 -12.81
C PRO A 27 16.34 -12.16 -12.17
N GLU A 28 16.08 -11.92 -10.89
CA GLU A 28 16.56 -10.76 -10.15
C GLU A 28 17.69 -11.13 -9.17
N GLY A 29 18.56 -10.17 -8.85
CA GLY A 29 19.65 -10.34 -7.88
C GLY A 29 20.57 -11.52 -8.21
N MET A 30 20.65 -12.51 -7.31
CA MET A 30 21.41 -13.75 -7.50
C MET A 30 20.82 -14.70 -8.56
N GLN A 31 19.77 -14.29 -9.28
CA GLN A 31 19.14 -15.03 -10.37
C GLN A 31 18.40 -16.31 -9.90
N CYS A 32 18.13 -16.43 -8.60
CA CYS A 32 17.35 -17.54 -8.01
C CYS A 32 15.86 -17.20 -7.81
N SER A 33 15.45 -15.95 -8.06
CA SER A 33 14.07 -15.45 -7.99
C SER A 33 13.74 -14.73 -9.28
N CYS A 34 12.48 -14.76 -9.71
CA CYS A 34 12.00 -13.98 -10.85
C CYS A 34 11.11 -12.84 -10.35
N GLY A 35 11.39 -11.62 -10.84
CA GLY A 35 10.67 -10.40 -10.49
C GLY A 35 10.47 -9.51 -11.71
N ILE A 36 9.81 -8.37 -11.51
CA ILE A 36 9.64 -7.36 -12.56
C ILE A 36 10.98 -6.67 -12.84
N ASP A 37 11.23 -6.30 -14.09
CA ASP A 37 12.43 -5.58 -14.51
C ASP A 37 12.33 -4.08 -14.17
N TYR A 38 12.75 -3.72 -12.96
CA TYR A 38 12.71 -2.34 -12.44
C TYR A 38 14.05 -1.59 -12.56
N TYR A 39 15.13 -2.27 -12.94
CA TYR A 39 16.50 -1.71 -12.86
C TYR A 39 17.24 -1.68 -14.20
N THR A 40 16.71 -2.31 -15.26
CA THR A 40 17.31 -2.22 -16.60
C THR A 40 16.48 -1.36 -17.55
N ARG A 41 17.10 -0.90 -18.64
CA ARG A 41 16.45 -0.15 -19.71
C ARG A 41 16.43 -1.00 -20.99
N ALA A 42 15.52 -1.95 -21.04
CA ALA A 42 15.35 -2.81 -22.21
C ALA A 42 14.53 -2.09 -23.30
N GLU A 43 15.09 -1.99 -24.50
CA GLU A 43 14.37 -1.47 -25.67
C GLU A 43 13.12 -2.31 -25.98
N GLY A 44 12.02 -1.66 -26.32
CA GLY A 44 10.74 -2.31 -26.64
C GLY A 44 9.85 -2.66 -25.44
N PHE A 45 10.36 -2.66 -24.21
CA PHE A 45 9.59 -3.02 -23.00
C PHE A 45 9.12 -1.81 -22.17
N ASN A 46 9.68 -0.62 -22.40
CA ASN A 46 9.28 0.62 -21.72
C ASN A 46 9.35 0.55 -20.17
N ASN A 47 10.37 -0.14 -19.63
CA ASN A 47 10.55 -0.36 -18.18
C ASN A 47 10.43 0.93 -17.35
N GLU A 48 10.99 2.05 -17.84
CA GLU A 48 10.95 3.34 -17.13
C GLU A 48 9.51 3.81 -16.85
N SER A 49 8.64 3.77 -17.86
CA SER A 49 7.24 4.14 -17.69
C SER A 49 6.50 3.22 -16.73
N PHE A 50 6.82 1.91 -16.75
CA PHE A 50 6.22 0.93 -15.85
C PHE A 50 6.68 1.14 -14.40
N VAL A 51 7.95 1.48 -14.16
CA VAL A 51 8.47 1.79 -12.82
C VAL A 51 7.84 3.07 -12.28
N ILE A 52 7.68 4.10 -13.10
CA ILE A 52 6.97 5.33 -12.68
C ILE A 52 5.51 5.01 -12.31
N TYR A 53 4.83 4.19 -13.12
CA TYR A 53 3.48 3.72 -12.82
C TYR A 53 3.42 2.95 -11.49
N MET A 54 4.31 1.98 -11.27
CA MET A 54 4.37 1.20 -10.04
C MET A 54 4.63 2.08 -8.82
N PHE A 55 5.59 3.01 -8.90
CA PHE A 55 5.91 3.90 -7.79
C PHE A 55 4.74 4.83 -7.45
N THR A 56 4.07 5.38 -8.46
CA THR A 56 2.97 6.33 -8.23
C THR A 56 1.68 5.62 -7.83
N CYS A 57 1.20 4.66 -8.63
CA CYS A 57 -0.10 4.01 -8.46
C CYS A 57 -0.10 2.89 -7.42
N HIS A 58 0.99 2.14 -7.28
CA HIS A 58 1.06 0.96 -6.40
C HIS A 58 1.86 1.18 -5.12
N PHE A 59 2.54 2.31 -4.99
CA PHE A 59 3.23 2.69 -3.75
C PHE A 59 2.71 4.02 -3.18
N CYS A 60 2.91 5.15 -3.86
CA CYS A 60 2.54 6.46 -3.31
C CYS A 60 1.04 6.60 -3.00
N ILE A 61 0.16 6.21 -3.93
CA ILE A 61 -1.30 6.32 -3.70
C ILE A 61 -1.74 5.44 -2.50
N PRO A 62 -1.41 4.13 -2.44
CA PRO A 62 -1.71 3.31 -1.27
C PRO A 62 -1.16 3.88 0.05
N LEU A 63 0.10 4.35 0.05
CA LEU A 63 0.73 4.96 1.21
C LEU A 63 -0.07 6.18 1.70
N MET A 64 -0.42 7.09 0.79
CA MET A 64 -1.21 8.29 1.10
C MET A 64 -2.60 7.94 1.64
N VAL A 65 -3.27 6.94 1.05
CA VAL A 65 -4.58 6.47 1.52
C VAL A 65 -4.48 5.90 2.94
N VAL A 66 -3.49 5.05 3.21
CA VAL A 66 -3.26 4.45 4.54
C VAL A 66 -3.02 5.54 5.59
N PHE A 67 -2.09 6.46 5.34
CA PHE A 67 -1.81 7.56 6.27
C PHE A 67 -3.02 8.46 6.50
N PHE A 68 -3.73 8.83 5.44
CA PHE A 68 -4.89 9.70 5.56
C PHE A 68 -6.03 9.03 6.33
N CYS A 69 -6.43 7.82 5.95
CA CYS A 69 -7.53 7.11 6.57
C CYS A 69 -7.26 6.81 8.04
N TYR A 70 -6.09 6.26 8.38
CA TYR A 70 -5.76 5.97 9.77
C TYR A 70 -5.44 7.22 10.59
N GLY A 71 -4.84 8.25 10.00
CA GLY A 71 -4.64 9.54 10.66
C GLY A 71 -5.98 10.15 11.07
N ARG A 72 -6.97 10.17 10.15
CA ARG A 72 -8.33 10.64 10.45
C ARG A 72 -9.04 9.77 11.48
N LEU A 73 -8.85 8.45 11.45
CA LEU A 73 -9.37 7.54 12.46
C LEU A 73 -8.83 7.89 13.86
N VAL A 74 -7.51 8.05 14.00
CA VAL A 74 -6.88 8.39 15.28
C VAL A 74 -7.37 9.76 15.77
N CYS A 75 -7.47 10.76 14.90
CA CYS A 75 -8.05 12.06 15.26
C CYS A 75 -9.48 11.92 15.83
N ALA A 76 -10.36 11.20 15.12
CA ALA A 76 -11.74 11.00 15.55
C ALA A 76 -11.84 10.23 16.89
N VAL A 77 -11.02 9.20 17.07
CA VAL A 77 -11.00 8.41 18.31
C VAL A 77 -10.48 9.24 19.49
N LYS A 78 -9.48 10.11 19.26
CA LYS A 78 -8.98 11.03 20.29
C LYS A 78 -10.01 12.09 20.67
N GLU A 79 -10.74 12.63 19.71
CA GLU A 79 -11.85 13.56 19.98
C GLU A 79 -12.96 12.89 20.80
N ALA A 80 -13.34 11.66 20.45
CA ALA A 80 -14.32 10.88 21.21
C ALA A 80 -13.85 10.57 22.64
N ALA A 81 -12.58 10.20 22.82
CA ALA A 81 -11.99 9.97 24.14
C ALA A 81 -11.91 11.25 24.98
N ALA A 82 -11.65 12.40 24.36
CA ALA A 82 -11.65 13.69 25.05
C ALA A 82 -13.05 14.12 25.50
N ALA A 83 -14.10 13.77 24.75
CA ALA A 83 -15.49 14.02 25.14
C ALA A 83 -15.99 13.11 26.27
N GLN A 84 -15.41 11.91 26.42
CA GLN A 84 -15.81 10.90 27.42
C GLN A 84 -14.64 10.53 28.35
N GLN A 85 -14.11 11.51 29.09
CA GLN A 85 -12.95 11.31 29.97
C GLN A 85 -13.22 10.31 31.12
N GLU A 86 -14.46 10.21 31.58
CA GLU A 86 -14.84 9.30 32.67
C GLU A 86 -14.95 7.83 32.23
N SER A 87 -14.92 7.55 30.92
CA SER A 87 -15.08 6.19 30.39
C SER A 87 -13.72 5.49 30.20
N GLU A 88 -13.36 4.62 31.15
CA GLU A 88 -12.14 3.81 31.08
C GLU A 88 -12.06 2.95 29.81
N THR A 89 -13.20 2.40 29.36
CA THR A 89 -13.28 1.59 28.14
C THR A 89 -12.92 2.39 26.89
N THR A 90 -13.31 3.67 26.84
CA THR A 90 -13.03 4.56 25.71
C THR A 90 -11.56 4.97 25.69
N GLN A 91 -10.96 5.27 26.85
CA GLN A 91 -9.52 5.55 26.96
C GLN A 91 -8.67 4.32 26.58
N ARG A 92 -9.08 3.12 27.02
CA ARG A 92 -8.38 1.88 26.63
C ARG A 92 -8.47 1.65 25.12
N ALA A 93 -9.64 1.87 24.51
CA ALA A 93 -9.82 1.74 23.07
C ALA A 93 -8.94 2.73 22.30
N GLU A 94 -8.84 3.99 22.73
CA GLU A 94 -7.94 4.98 22.12
C GLU A 94 -6.48 4.50 22.10
N ARG A 95 -5.98 4.00 23.24
CA ARG A 95 -4.60 3.51 23.35
C ARG A 95 -4.35 2.30 22.46
N GLU A 96 -5.28 1.36 22.42
CA GLU A 96 -5.20 0.15 21.59
C GLU A 96 -5.26 0.47 20.10
N VAL A 97 -6.18 1.34 19.68
CA VAL A 97 -6.31 1.79 18.29
C VAL A 97 -5.04 2.52 17.84
N THR A 98 -4.55 3.47 18.64
CA THR A 98 -3.31 4.20 18.34
C THR A 98 -2.12 3.24 18.23
N ARG A 99 -2.00 2.26 19.14
CA ARG A 99 -0.95 1.23 19.07
C ARG A 99 -1.04 0.41 17.79
N MET A 100 -2.23 -0.07 17.44
CA MET A 100 -2.44 -0.87 16.23
C MET A 100 -2.13 -0.06 14.97
N VAL A 101 -2.59 1.19 14.88
CA VAL A 101 -2.32 2.07 13.73
C VAL A 101 -0.81 2.30 13.55
N ILE A 102 -0.06 2.54 14.63
CA ILE A 102 1.39 2.71 14.55
C ILE A 102 2.06 1.45 13.98
N ILE A 103 1.66 0.26 14.47
CA ILE A 103 2.20 -1.02 13.98
C ILE A 103 1.88 -1.20 12.48
N MET A 104 0.63 -0.91 12.08
CA MET A 104 0.21 -1.04 10.68
C MET A 104 0.97 -0.11 9.75
N VAL A 105 1.21 1.14 10.17
CA VAL A 105 1.96 2.13 9.39
C VAL A 105 3.44 1.77 9.28
N VAL A 106 4.04 1.24 10.35
CA VAL A 106 5.44 0.77 10.31
C VAL A 106 5.60 -0.52 9.50
N SER A 107 4.57 -1.36 9.45
CA SER A 107 4.59 -2.60 8.67
C SER A 107 4.34 -2.43 7.18
N PHE A 108 3.73 -1.30 6.79
CA PHE A 108 3.39 -0.97 5.41
C PHE A 108 4.62 -0.44 4.67
#